data_AF-A0A1I5MA18-F1
#
_entry.id   AF-A0A1I5MA18-F1
#
_cell.length_a   1.000
_cell.length_b   1.000
_cell.length_c   1.000
_cell.angle_alpha   90.00
_cell.angle_beta   90.00
_cell.angle_gamma   90.00
#
_symmetry.space_group_name_H-M   'P 1'
#
loop_
_entity.id
_entity.type
_entity.pdbx_description
1 polymer ?
#
loop_
_entity_poly.entity_id
_entity_poly.type
_entity_poly.pdbx_seq_one_letter_code
_entity_poly.pdbx_strand_id
1 'polypeptide(L)'
;MDLVKSTSGQKGISGQDLKKFSVTYPDLQEQTEIVRRVEQLFAFADQLEAKVASAKSRIDHLTQSILAKAFRGELVAQDPNDEPASVLLERIKAQRAAAPKAKRGRKCA
;
A
#
# COMPACT_ATOMS: atom_id res chain seq x y z
N MET A 1 -4.52 24.70 30.95
CA MET A 1 -5.07 23.85 29.86
C MET A 1 -6.58 23.73 30.09
N ASP A 2 -7.28 24.87 30.23
CA ASP A 2 -8.63 24.94 30.85
C ASP A 2 -9.63 25.74 30.01
N LEU A 3 -9.35 25.93 28.71
CA LEU A 3 -10.22 26.67 27.81
C LEU A 3 -11.36 25.82 27.21
N VAL A 4 -11.18 24.50 27.14
CA VAL A 4 -12.18 23.59 26.58
C VAL A 4 -13.18 23.22 27.68
N LYS A 5 -14.40 23.70 27.55
CA LYS A 5 -15.51 23.37 28.45
C LYS A 5 -16.45 22.41 27.74
N SER A 6 -16.97 21.42 28.48
CA SER A 6 -18.08 20.59 28.01
C SER A 6 -19.39 21.15 28.55
N THR A 7 -20.35 21.39 27.68
CA THR A 7 -21.75 21.67 28.07
C THR A 7 -22.64 20.76 27.23
N SER A 8 -23.52 20.00 27.91
CA SER A 8 -24.43 19.03 27.28
C SER A 8 -23.76 18.01 26.35
N GLY A 9 -22.61 17.45 26.76
CA GLY A 9 -21.88 16.44 25.99
C GLY A 9 -21.08 16.97 24.78
N GLN A 10 -21.25 18.24 24.42
CA GLN A 10 -20.44 18.89 23.39
C GLN A 10 -19.22 19.56 24.03
N LYS A 11 -18.02 19.16 23.58
CA LYS A 11 -16.75 19.83 23.93
C LYS A 11 -16.55 20.99 22.97
N GLY A 12 -16.42 22.19 23.51
CA GLY A 12 -16.24 23.40 22.70
C GLY A 12 -15.39 24.44 23.42
N ILE A 13 -14.99 25.46 22.65
CA ILE A 13 -14.34 26.66 23.14
C ILE A 13 -15.28 27.83 22.89
N SER A 14 -15.54 28.64 23.92
CA SER A 14 -16.38 29.83 23.79
C SER A 14 -15.57 31.03 23.27
N GLY A 15 -16.23 31.97 22.59
CA GLY A 15 -15.57 33.20 22.14
C GLY A 15 -15.05 34.07 23.28
N GLN A 16 -15.64 33.98 24.47
CA GLN A 16 -15.13 34.66 25.67
C GLN A 16 -13.84 34.02 26.18
N ASP A 17 -13.73 32.71 26.06
CA ASP A 17 -12.54 31.96 26.45
C ASP A 17 -11.38 32.23 25.48
N LEU A 18 -11.65 32.32 24.18
CA LEU A 18 -10.66 32.74 23.18
C LEU A 18 -10.11 34.15 23.43
N LYS A 19 -10.96 35.12 23.80
CA LYS A 19 -10.53 36.49 24.08
C LYS A 19 -9.63 36.63 25.31
N LYS A 20 -9.75 35.70 26.27
CA LYS A 20 -8.89 35.67 27.46
C LYS A 20 -7.51 35.10 27.16
N PHE A 21 -7.34 34.41 26.03
CA PHE A 21 -6.07 33.87 25.61
C PHE A 21 -5.21 34.98 25.01
N SER A 22 -4.27 35.49 25.79
CA SER A 22 -3.23 36.39 25.30
C SER A 22 -2.06 35.57 24.75
N VAL A 23 -1.62 35.94 23.55
CA VAL A 23 -0.39 35.42 22.94
C VAL A 23 0.59 36.57 22.83
N THR A 24 1.81 36.32 23.30
CA THR A 24 2.95 37.18 22.98
C THR A 24 3.34 36.91 21.54
N TYR A 25 3.33 37.95 20.71
CA TYR A 25 3.77 37.86 19.33
C TYR A 25 5.14 38.52 19.17
N PRO A 26 6.02 37.95 18.33
CA PRO A 26 7.30 38.56 18.00
C PRO A 26 7.10 39.76 17.06
N ASP A 27 8.18 40.44 16.66
CA ASP A 27 8.06 41.53 15.68
C ASP A 27 7.54 41.04 14.31
N LEU A 28 7.09 41.97 13.47
CA LEU A 28 6.50 41.62 12.17
C LEU A 28 7.48 40.91 11.23
N GLN A 29 8.78 41.21 11.33
CA GLN A 29 9.80 40.58 10.50
C GLN A 29 10.00 39.12 10.92
N GLU A 30 10.10 38.85 12.22
CA GLU A 30 10.20 37.52 12.78
C GLU A 30 8.92 36.70 12.52
N GLN A 31 7.74 37.30 12.66
CA GLN A 31 6.48 36.65 12.26
C GLN A 31 6.52 36.19 10.80
N THR A 32 6.97 37.06 9.89
CA THR A 32 7.07 36.75 8.45
C THR A 32 8.05 35.60 8.21
N GLU A 33 9.21 35.61 8.87
CA GLU A 33 10.19 34.53 8.73
C GLU A 33 9.70 33.21 9.34
N ILE A 34 8.97 33.24 10.46
CA ILE A 34 8.34 32.05 11.04
C ILE A 34 7.36 31.44 10.04
N VAL A 35 6.45 32.24 9.49
CA VAL A 35 5.46 31.78 8.49
C VAL A 35 6.18 31.19 7.28
N ARG A 36 7.19 31.88 6.74
CA ARG A 36 7.98 31.40 5.59
C ARG A 36 8.59 30.02 5.84
N ARG A 37 9.16 29.80 7.03
CA ARG A 37 9.77 28.51 7.38
C ARG A 37 8.71 27.42 7.56
N VAL A 38 7.59 27.74 8.18
CA VAL A 38 6.48 26.80 8.38
C VAL A 38 5.91 26.38 7.02
N GLU A 39 5.66 27.32 6.11
CA GLU A 39 5.20 27.03 4.75
C GLU A 39 6.18 26.14 3.98
N GLN A 40 7.48 26.39 4.10
CA GLN A 40 8.52 25.53 3.50
C GLN A 40 8.47 24.10 4.04
N LEU A 41 8.27 23.95 5.35
CA LEU A 41 8.18 22.64 6.00
C LEU A 41 6.92 21.88 5.56
N PHE A 42 5.78 22.56 5.46
CA PHE A 42 4.55 21.96 4.93
C PHE A 42 4.70 21.56 3.47
N ALA A 43 5.24 22.42 2.62
CA ALA A 43 5.50 22.09 1.22
C ALA A 43 6.44 20.88 1.08
N PHE A 44 7.44 20.77 1.96
CA PHE A 44 8.33 19.60 2.00
C PHE A 44 7.58 18.32 2.42
N ALA A 45 6.70 18.40 3.42
CA ALA A 45 5.87 17.28 3.85
C ALA A 45 4.96 16.79 2.72
N ASP A 46 4.28 17.70 2.02
CA ASP A 46 3.40 17.38 0.88
C ASP A 46 4.19 16.68 -0.25
N GLN A 47 5.38 17.18 -0.56
CA GLN A 47 6.26 16.56 -1.57
C GLN A 47 6.70 15.15 -1.15
N LEU A 48 7.00 14.94 0.14
CA LEU A 48 7.37 13.62 0.65
C LEU A 48 6.22 12.64 0.54
N GLU A 49 5.01 13.06 0.92
CA GLU A 49 3.80 12.25 0.81
C GLU A 49 3.54 11.84 -0.64
N ALA A 50 3.61 12.80 -1.58
CA ALA A 50 3.45 12.53 -3.01
C ALA A 50 4.51 11.53 -3.54
N LYS A 51 5.77 11.65 -3.10
CA LYS A 51 6.83 10.70 -3.47
C LYS A 51 6.53 9.30 -2.95
N VAL A 52 6.09 9.16 -1.71
CA VAL A 52 5.71 7.86 -1.12
C VAL A 52 4.54 7.24 -1.88
N ALA A 53 3.50 8.03 -2.18
CA ALA A 53 2.35 7.56 -2.96
C ALA A 53 2.76 7.06 -4.36
N SER A 54 3.60 7.81 -5.06
CA SER A 54 4.12 7.42 -6.38
C SER A 54 5.01 6.17 -6.31
N ALA A 55 5.82 6.02 -5.26
CA ALA A 55 6.65 4.84 -5.06
C ALA A 55 5.80 3.59 -4.82
N LYS A 56 4.75 3.71 -3.99
CA LYS A 56 3.80 2.62 -3.73
C LYS A 56 3.10 2.17 -5.02
N SER A 57 2.58 3.11 -5.81
CA SER A 57 1.95 2.79 -7.11
C SER A 57 2.91 2.07 -8.06
N ARG A 58 4.18 2.51 -8.13
CA ARG A 58 5.20 1.82 -8.94
C ARG A 58 5.47 0.39 -8.47
N ILE A 59 5.50 0.15 -7.16
CA ILE A 59 5.68 -1.20 -6.61
C ILE A 59 4.50 -2.09 -6.97
N ASP A 60 3.27 -1.58 -6.87
CA ASP A 60 2.07 -2.34 -7.23
C ASP A 60 2.11 -2.75 -8.71
N HIS A 61 2.42 -1.81 -9.61
CA HIS A 61 2.56 -2.10 -11.05
C HIS A 61 3.72 -3.05 -11.36
N LEU A 62 4.86 -2.89 -10.69
CA LEU A 62 6.00 -3.78 -10.85
C LEU A 62 5.65 -5.21 -10.43
N THR A 63 4.96 -5.37 -9.29
CA THR A 63 4.52 -6.67 -8.77
C THR A 63 3.59 -7.36 -9.76
N GLN A 64 2.60 -6.65 -10.29
CA GLN A 64 1.71 -7.19 -11.32
C GLN A 64 2.47 -7.58 -12.60
N SER A 65 3.42 -6.76 -13.02
CA SER A 65 4.24 -7.03 -14.21
C SER A 65 5.12 -8.26 -14.03
N ILE A 66 5.75 -8.41 -12.86
CA ILE A 66 6.58 -9.58 -12.52
C ILE A 66 5.71 -10.85 -12.49
N LEU A 67 4.56 -10.82 -11.83
CA LEU A 67 3.65 -11.97 -11.79
C LEU A 67 3.19 -12.36 -13.19
N ALA A 68 2.81 -11.40 -14.03
CA ALA A 68 2.41 -11.65 -15.40
C ALA A 68 3.54 -12.29 -16.22
N LYS A 69 4.79 -11.82 -16.07
CA LYS A 69 5.96 -12.43 -16.71
C LYS A 69 6.26 -13.82 -16.16
N ALA A 70 6.09 -14.03 -14.86
CA ALA A 70 6.29 -15.33 -14.20
C ALA A 70 5.33 -16.38 -14.76
N PHE A 71 4.04 -16.05 -14.87
CA PHE A 71 3.02 -16.96 -15.43
C PHE A 71 3.22 -17.27 -16.90
N ARG A 72 3.85 -16.37 -17.68
CA ARG A 72 4.24 -16.63 -19.07
C ARG A 72 5.58 -17.37 -19.22
N GLY A 73 6.29 -17.64 -18.11
CA GLY A 73 7.60 -18.27 -18.14
C GLY A 73 8.74 -17.34 -18.59
N GLU A 74 8.48 -16.04 -18.75
CA GLU A 74 9.42 -15.07 -19.34
C GLU A 74 10.51 -14.58 -18.35
N LEU A 75 10.50 -15.07 -17.10
CA LEU A 75 11.49 -14.68 -16.09
C LEU A 75 12.81 -15.48 -16.18
N VAL A 76 12.84 -16.53 -16.99
CA VAL A 76 14.02 -17.38 -17.23
C VAL A 76 14.20 -17.55 -18.73
N ALA A 77 15.44 -17.66 -19.19
CA ALA A 77 15.74 -17.96 -20.59
C ALA A 77 15.09 -19.29 -20.99
N GLN A 78 14.31 -19.27 -22.07
CA GLN A 78 13.62 -20.44 -22.60
C GLN A 78 14.56 -21.20 -23.54
N ASP A 79 14.62 -22.54 -23.42
CA ASP A 79 15.34 -23.36 -24.39
C ASP A 79 14.43 -23.60 -25.61
N PRO A 80 14.85 -23.26 -26.84
CA PRO A 80 14.09 -23.56 -28.05
C PRO A 80 13.76 -25.05 -28.25
N ASN A 81 14.49 -25.95 -27.58
CA ASN A 81 14.27 -27.38 -27.61
C ASN A 81 13.31 -27.89 -26.53
N ASP A 82 12.77 -27.01 -25.66
CA ASP A 82 11.83 -27.41 -24.62
C ASP A 82 10.57 -28.04 -25.24
N GLU A 83 10.15 -29.20 -24.71
CA GLU A 83 8.93 -29.85 -25.15
C GLU A 83 7.70 -28.99 -24.79
N PRO A 84 6.71 -28.82 -25.69
CA PRO A 84 5.51 -28.06 -25.35
C PRO A 84 4.71 -28.81 -24.29
N ALA A 85 4.11 -28.05 -23.36
CA ALA A 85 3.37 -28.61 -22.22
C ALA A 85 2.23 -29.58 -22.63
N SER A 86 1.69 -29.44 -23.84
CA SER A 86 0.69 -30.35 -24.41
C SER A 86 1.20 -31.79 -24.51
N VAL A 87 2.44 -31.98 -24.94
CA VAL A 87 3.06 -33.31 -25.10
C VAL A 87 3.26 -33.98 -23.75
N LEU A 88 3.71 -33.23 -22.75
CA LEU A 88 3.80 -33.72 -21.37
C LEU A 88 2.43 -34.11 -20.81
N LEU A 89 1.38 -33.31 -21.08
CA LEU A 89 0.02 -33.61 -20.63
C LEU A 89 -0.54 -34.88 -21.28
N GLU A 90 -0.28 -35.11 -22.56
CA GLU A 90 -0.65 -36.36 -23.23
C GLU A 90 0.05 -37.57 -22.63
N ARG A 91 1.37 -37.47 -22.36
CA ARG A 91 2.13 -38.51 -21.65
C ARG A 91 1.56 -38.80 -20.27
N ILE A 92 1.25 -37.76 -19.47
CA ILE A 92 0.64 -37.91 -18.15
C ILE A 92 -0.74 -38.58 -18.25
N LYS A 93 -1.58 -38.20 -19.22
CA LYS A 93 -2.90 -38.83 -19.45
C LYS A 93 -2.76 -40.30 -19.83
N ALA A 94 -1.86 -40.63 -20.76
CA ALA A 94 -1.60 -42.00 -21.18
C ALA A 94 -1.06 -42.85 -20.02
N GLN A 95 -0.11 -42.31 -19.25
CA GLN A 95 0.46 -42.99 -18.08
C GLN A 95 -0.58 -43.21 -16.98
N ARG A 96 -1.47 -42.23 -16.73
CA ARG A 96 -2.59 -42.37 -15.78
C ARG A 96 -3.67 -43.35 -16.24
N ALA A 97 -3.89 -43.49 -17.55
CA ALA A 97 -4.83 -44.46 -18.11
C ALA A 97 -4.28 -45.89 -18.05
N ALA A 98 -2.96 -46.05 -18.23
CA ALA A 98 -2.26 -47.32 -18.12
C ALA A 98 -2.03 -47.77 -16.67
N ALA A 99 -1.95 -46.83 -15.72
CA ALA A 99 -1.85 -47.15 -14.30
C ALA A 99 -3.17 -47.73 -13.76
N PRO A 100 -3.14 -48.83 -12.99
CA PRO A 100 -4.35 -49.38 -12.39
C PRO A 100 -4.96 -48.37 -11.41
N LYS A 101 -6.28 -48.13 -11.51
CA LYS A 101 -6.99 -47.23 -10.60
C LYS A 101 -6.82 -47.74 -9.16
N ALA A 102 -6.15 -46.95 -8.32
CA ALA A 102 -6.09 -47.22 -6.88
C ALA A 102 -7.53 -47.28 -6.34
N LYS A 103 -7.95 -48.45 -5.82
CA LYS A 103 -9.23 -48.59 -5.13
C LYS A 103 -9.19 -47.69 -3.89
N ARG A 104 -9.86 -46.54 -3.94
CA ARG A 104 -10.16 -45.73 -2.75
C ARG A 104 -11.06 -46.59 -1.86
N GLY A 105 -10.47 -47.23 -0.85
CA GLY A 105 -11.23 -47.92 0.18
C GLY A 105 -12.18 -46.92 0.85
N ARG A 106 -13.48 -47.22 0.83
CA ARG A 106 -14.48 -46.49 1.59
C ARG A 106 -14.16 -46.76 3.06
N LYS A 107 -13.70 -45.75 3.82
CA LYS A 107 -13.70 -45.84 5.29
C LYS A 107 -15.17 -45.95 5.72
N CYS A 108 -15.56 -47.11 6.24
CA CYS A 108 -16.78 -47.24 7.03
C CYS A 108 -16.58 -46.50 8.35
N ALA A 109 -17.68 -45.97 8.87
CA ALA A 109 -17.79 -45.12 10.05
C ALA A 109 -17.16 -45.73 11.30
#